data_AF-A0A922M5Q3-F1
#
_entry.id   AF-A0A922M5Q3-F1
#
_cell.length_a   1.000
_cell.length_b   1.000
_cell.length_c   1.000
_cell.angle_alpha   90.00
_cell.angle_beta   90.00
_cell.angle_gamma   90.00
#
_symmetry.space_group_name_H-M   'P 1'
#
loop_
_entity.id
_entity.type
_entity.pdbx_description
1 polymer ?
#
loop_
_entity_poly.entity_id
_entity_poly.type
_entity_poly.pdbx_seq_one_letter_code
_entity_poly.pdbx_strand_id
1 'polypeptide(L)'
;MAALNDAVRHATDGFVGILDMFGFEDAAPSRLEHLCANLCAETMQHFYNTHVFKSSAESCREEGVACALEVDYVDNVPCIDLVSSLRGGLLAALDAECAAGGTPDHYVARIKAAHRGHPRLAEARPPHPRRFAVRHYAGEVTYDAADFLEANRDAVPDDLLAAFDTRTCEFGFATHLFGAELKALSGQGGPSGGQFRASPTVAAGGSTLTADFHTRLDNLLRTLVHARPHFVRCLRANSHETAMLFERGAVARQVRALQVLETAQLMASGYPHRMRFRAFSGRYRALWRRGAERESGAACCAVLRAVQAAAAPPAPASPAAVRWARGKRHVFLSEGMRQVLERMRRARRQAAAECIQAAWRRYRARAVRGPPSGAGARRLGARAAAPGAHRRHASPGARGQERPPPLPPSRAYTVAGGVKLGYPQSRRVGAEWVAGGVRLRAGDVVVAVGAARRGCVAVRAAGRTVCVPHHVLAPARARPAAARAPAPRAPAPGAPPARAPAAARSRLTVAGSPSVNSD
;
A
#
# COMPACT_ATOMS: atom_id res chain seq x y z
N MET A 1 -9.82 9.65 6.93
CA MET A 1 -9.92 8.28 6.35
C MET A 1 -11.34 7.91 5.91
N ALA A 2 -12.40 8.22 6.68
CA ALA A 2 -13.79 7.86 6.33
C ALA A 2 -14.24 8.35 4.92
N ALA A 3 -14.01 9.63 4.58
CA ALA A 3 -14.36 10.18 3.27
C ALA A 3 -13.62 9.51 2.09
N LEU A 4 -12.40 9.01 2.32
CA LEU A 4 -11.63 8.26 1.32
C LEU A 4 -12.18 6.85 1.13
N ASN A 5 -12.54 6.17 2.24
CA ASN A 5 -13.11 4.84 2.19
C ASN A 5 -14.45 4.82 1.46
N ASP A 6 -15.30 5.82 1.68
CA ASP A 6 -16.59 5.93 1.01
C ASP A 6 -16.47 6.29 -0.48
N ALA A 7 -15.44 7.05 -0.88
CA ALA A 7 -15.16 7.36 -2.27
C ALA A 7 -14.61 6.16 -3.09
N VAL A 8 -14.15 5.10 -2.41
CA VAL A 8 -13.41 3.99 -3.04
C VAL A 8 -14.21 2.67 -3.05
N ARG A 9 -15.46 2.63 -2.54
CA ARG A 9 -16.31 1.41 -2.42
C ARG A 9 -16.83 0.83 -3.75
N HIS A 10 -16.01 0.69 -4.78
CA HIS A 10 -16.45 0.29 -6.13
C HIS A 10 -15.69 -0.90 -6.74
N ALA A 11 -15.28 -1.89 -5.95
CA ALA A 11 -14.77 -3.15 -6.51
C ALA A 11 -15.33 -4.36 -5.76
N THR A 12 -16.22 -5.11 -6.42
CA THR A 12 -16.81 -6.36 -5.91
C THR A 12 -15.98 -7.60 -6.26
N ASP A 13 -14.99 -7.49 -7.13
CA ASP A 13 -14.19 -8.62 -7.63
C ASP A 13 -12.80 -8.67 -6.99
N GLY A 14 -12.77 -9.07 -5.71
CA GLY A 14 -11.53 -9.26 -4.93
C GLY A 14 -10.77 -7.95 -4.65
N PHE A 15 -9.90 -7.97 -3.65
CA PHE A 15 -9.03 -6.83 -3.34
C PHE A 15 -7.61 -7.30 -3.08
N VAL A 16 -6.65 -6.41 -3.35
CA VAL A 16 -5.26 -6.57 -2.92
C VAL A 16 -5.07 -5.67 -1.71
N GLY A 17 -4.92 -6.29 -0.53
CA GLY A 17 -4.56 -5.57 0.69
C GLY A 17 -3.06 -5.30 0.72
N ILE A 18 -2.69 -4.05 1.01
CA ILE A 18 -1.31 -3.67 1.30
C ILE A 18 -1.27 -3.31 2.78
N LEU A 19 -0.47 -4.05 3.54
CA LEU A 19 -0.21 -3.77 4.93
C LEU A 19 1.18 -3.12 5.01
N ASP A 20 1.18 -1.84 5.34
CA ASP A 20 2.38 -1.09 5.71
C ASP A 20 2.34 -0.88 7.21
N MET A 21 3.37 -1.33 7.92
CA MET A 21 3.35 -1.40 9.36
C MET A 21 4.71 -1.10 9.95
N PHE A 22 4.70 -0.65 11.20
CA PHE A 22 5.91 -0.38 11.95
C PHE A 22 6.80 -1.63 12.03
N GLY A 23 8.09 -1.41 11.84
CA GLY A 23 9.09 -2.45 12.05
C GLY A 23 9.36 -2.66 13.54
N PHE A 24 10.34 -3.50 13.82
CA PHE A 24 10.89 -3.60 15.17
C PHE A 24 11.61 -2.30 15.55
N GLU A 25 11.31 -1.76 16.72
CA GLU A 25 11.85 -0.50 17.23
C GLU A 25 12.66 -0.76 18.50
N ASP A 26 13.87 -0.20 18.54
CA ASP A 26 14.79 -0.25 19.68
C ASP A 26 15.22 1.17 20.01
N ALA A 27 14.26 1.94 20.54
CA ALA A 27 14.48 3.31 20.98
C ALA A 27 14.97 3.34 22.44
N ALA A 28 15.81 4.31 22.78
CA ALA A 28 16.24 4.55 24.15
C ALA A 28 15.87 5.99 24.57
N PRO A 29 14.90 6.18 25.49
CA PRO A 29 14.08 5.18 26.19
C PRO A 29 12.88 4.66 25.37
N SER A 30 12.60 3.35 25.44
CA SER A 30 11.39 2.77 24.84
C SER A 30 10.17 2.92 25.76
N ARG A 31 9.05 3.33 25.17
CA ARG A 31 7.76 3.64 25.85
C ARG A 31 6.66 2.64 25.49
N LEU A 32 5.43 2.87 25.94
CA LEU A 32 4.29 1.98 25.70
C LEU A 32 4.01 1.77 24.20
N GLU A 33 4.12 2.83 23.40
CA GLU A 33 3.90 2.80 21.96
C GLU A 33 4.89 1.85 21.27
N HIS A 34 6.15 1.85 21.72
CA HIS A 34 7.19 0.96 21.24
C HIS A 34 6.90 -0.49 21.64
N LEU A 35 6.35 -0.75 22.83
CA LEU A 35 5.92 -2.09 23.24
C LEU A 35 4.78 -2.60 22.33
N CYS A 36 3.81 -1.75 22.01
CA CYS A 36 2.73 -2.07 21.08
C CYS A 36 3.26 -2.31 19.65
N ALA A 37 4.18 -1.46 19.16
CA ALA A 37 4.83 -1.64 17.86
C ALA A 37 5.60 -2.97 17.80
N ASN A 38 6.38 -3.28 18.84
CA ASN A 38 7.14 -4.52 18.93
C ASN A 38 6.24 -5.75 19.08
N LEU A 39 5.12 -5.68 19.80
CA LEU A 39 4.11 -6.74 19.82
C LEU A 39 3.52 -6.97 18.42
N CYS A 40 3.22 -5.90 17.67
CA CYS A 40 2.77 -6.00 16.30
C CYS A 40 3.81 -6.72 15.42
N ALA A 41 5.09 -6.32 15.53
CA ALA A 41 6.19 -6.92 14.80
C ALA A 41 6.39 -8.41 15.16
N GLU A 42 6.30 -8.78 16.44
CA GLU A 42 6.32 -10.17 16.92
C GLU A 42 5.19 -10.98 16.30
N THR A 43 3.98 -10.46 16.36
CA THR A 43 2.78 -11.12 15.85
C THR A 43 2.86 -11.37 14.34
N MET A 44 3.39 -10.40 13.58
CA MET A 44 3.61 -10.54 12.14
C MET A 44 4.74 -11.50 11.80
N GLN A 45 5.82 -11.51 12.60
CA GLN A 45 6.88 -12.49 12.46
C GLN A 45 6.35 -13.90 12.72
N HIS A 46 5.47 -14.07 13.71
CA HIS A 46 4.80 -15.35 13.97
C HIS A 46 3.89 -15.77 12.82
N PHE A 47 3.07 -14.85 12.31
CA PHE A 47 2.22 -15.09 11.14
C PHE A 47 3.05 -15.52 9.92
N TYR A 48 4.18 -14.84 9.68
CA TYR A 48 5.14 -15.20 8.64
C TYR A 48 5.69 -16.61 8.84
N ASN A 49 6.24 -16.90 10.02
CA ASN A 49 6.86 -18.20 10.33
C ASN A 49 5.88 -19.35 10.17
N THR A 50 4.65 -19.15 10.66
CA THR A 50 3.57 -20.14 10.53
C THR A 50 3.19 -20.36 9.06
N HIS A 51 3.06 -19.29 8.26
CA HIS A 51 2.66 -19.42 6.87
C HIS A 51 3.75 -19.98 5.95
N VAL A 52 5.01 -19.57 6.17
CA VAL A 52 6.14 -19.92 5.30
C VAL A 52 6.77 -21.25 5.69
N PHE A 53 7.06 -21.46 6.98
CA PHE A 53 7.77 -22.65 7.44
C PHE A 53 6.81 -23.76 7.88
N LYS A 54 5.98 -23.49 8.90
CA LYS A 54 5.13 -24.51 9.52
C LYS A 54 4.12 -25.13 8.55
N SER A 55 3.34 -24.29 7.84
CA SER A 55 2.36 -24.74 6.84
C SER A 55 2.98 -25.53 5.68
N SER A 56 4.21 -25.19 5.28
CA SER A 56 4.94 -25.89 4.22
C SER A 56 5.35 -27.29 4.66
N ALA A 57 5.92 -27.42 5.86
CA ALA A 57 6.32 -28.70 6.44
C ALA A 57 5.11 -29.62 6.71
N GLU A 58 4.06 -29.09 7.36
CA GLU A 58 2.83 -29.82 7.66
C GLU A 58 2.15 -30.36 6.39
N SER A 59 2.10 -29.54 5.33
CA SER A 59 1.51 -29.97 4.06
C SER A 59 2.28 -31.10 3.39
N CYS A 60 3.62 -31.07 3.45
CA CYS A 60 4.43 -32.17 2.93
C CYS A 60 4.15 -33.46 3.70
N ARG A 61 4.09 -33.38 5.04
CA ARG A 61 3.80 -34.51 5.93
C ARG A 61 2.43 -35.13 5.66
N GLU A 62 1.38 -34.31 5.60
CA GLU A 62 -0.01 -34.77 5.35
C GLU A 62 -0.16 -35.48 3.99
N GLU A 63 0.52 -34.96 2.98
CA GLU A 63 0.47 -35.47 1.60
C GLU A 63 1.46 -36.62 1.34
N GLY A 64 2.27 -37.00 2.34
CA GLY A 64 3.27 -38.09 2.22
C GLY A 64 4.44 -37.75 1.30
N VAL A 65 4.80 -36.47 1.21
CA VAL A 65 5.91 -35.97 0.39
C VAL A 65 7.16 -35.86 1.26
N ALA A 66 8.24 -36.52 0.84
CA ALA A 66 9.54 -36.39 1.49
C ALA A 66 10.10 -34.97 1.28
N CYS A 67 9.96 -34.13 2.30
CA CYS A 67 10.62 -32.83 2.37
C CYS A 67 11.87 -33.00 3.23
N ALA A 68 13.04 -33.04 2.60
CA ALA A 68 14.32 -33.22 3.30
C ALA A 68 14.74 -31.99 4.13
N LEU A 69 14.07 -30.85 3.95
CA LEU A 69 14.39 -29.62 4.66
C LEU A 69 13.43 -29.43 5.83
N GLU A 70 13.96 -29.65 7.03
CA GLU A 70 13.38 -29.16 8.27
C GLU A 70 14.04 -27.81 8.56
N VAL A 71 13.25 -26.74 8.50
CA VAL A 71 13.76 -25.38 8.77
C VAL A 71 13.60 -25.12 10.25
N ASP A 72 14.72 -25.08 10.96
CA ASP A 72 14.75 -24.62 12.35
C ASP A 72 14.50 -23.11 12.37
N TYR A 73 13.32 -22.71 12.82
CA TYR A 73 12.93 -21.32 12.94
C TYR A 73 12.64 -20.98 14.41
N VAL A 74 12.96 -19.76 14.81
CA VAL A 74 12.73 -19.30 16.19
C VAL A 74 11.23 -19.17 16.45
N ASP A 75 10.74 -19.94 17.42
CA ASP A 75 9.38 -19.77 17.94
C ASP A 75 9.32 -18.56 18.89
N ASN A 76 8.50 -17.60 18.51
CA ASN A 76 8.28 -16.36 19.23
C ASN A 76 6.91 -16.30 19.94
N VAL A 77 6.12 -17.37 19.91
CA VAL A 77 4.87 -17.48 20.69
C VAL A 77 5.05 -17.15 22.17
N PRO A 78 6.10 -17.62 22.88
CA PRO A 78 6.28 -17.26 24.29
C PRO A 78 6.45 -15.76 24.52
N CYS A 79 6.97 -15.01 23.54
CA CYS A 79 7.08 -13.55 23.66
C CYS A 79 5.72 -12.88 23.43
N ILE A 80 4.95 -13.35 22.45
CA ILE A 80 3.60 -12.86 22.18
C ILE A 80 2.73 -13.09 23.41
N ASP A 81 2.71 -14.31 23.94
CA ASP A 81 1.90 -14.69 25.11
C ASP A 81 2.26 -13.86 26.35
N LEU A 82 3.56 -13.64 26.60
CA LEU A 82 4.02 -12.76 27.69
C LEU A 82 3.39 -11.37 27.60
N VAL A 83 3.34 -10.78 26.41
CA VAL A 83 2.89 -9.40 26.22
C VAL A 83 1.37 -9.30 26.12
N SER A 84 0.73 -10.13 25.28
CA SER A 84 -0.66 -9.97 24.87
C SER A 84 -1.66 -10.90 25.57
N SER A 85 -1.23 -11.87 26.38
CA SER A 85 -2.17 -12.79 27.05
C SER A 85 -3.20 -12.02 27.89
N LEU A 86 -4.49 -12.29 27.66
CA LEU A 86 -5.57 -11.75 28.49
C LEU A 86 -5.58 -12.34 29.91
N ARG A 87 -4.90 -13.48 30.13
CA ARG A 87 -4.79 -14.16 31.43
C ARG A 87 -3.52 -13.76 32.19
N GLY A 88 -3.18 -12.47 32.15
CA GLY A 88 -2.06 -11.91 32.91
C GLY A 88 -0.81 -11.56 32.12
N GLY A 89 -0.91 -11.37 30.80
CA GLY A 89 0.16 -10.74 30.01
C GLY A 89 0.42 -9.29 30.42
N LEU A 90 1.50 -8.71 29.92
CA LEU A 90 1.95 -7.36 30.30
C LEU A 90 0.87 -6.29 30.07
N LEU A 91 0.18 -6.34 28.92
CA LEU A 91 -0.88 -5.36 28.60
C LEU A 91 -2.11 -5.52 29.50
N ALA A 92 -2.54 -6.74 29.77
CA ALA A 92 -3.66 -7.01 30.68
C ALA A 92 -3.33 -6.59 32.13
N ALA A 93 -2.09 -6.78 32.57
CA ALA A 93 -1.62 -6.24 33.83
C ALA A 93 -1.70 -4.70 33.82
N LEU A 94 -1.23 -4.05 32.75
CA LEU A 94 -1.28 -2.59 32.65
C LEU A 94 -2.70 -2.05 32.76
N ASP A 95 -3.67 -2.68 32.09
CA ASP A 95 -5.09 -2.34 32.19
C ASP A 95 -5.63 -2.46 33.62
N ALA A 96 -5.30 -3.56 34.30
CA ALA A 96 -5.69 -3.76 35.69
C ALA A 96 -5.04 -2.73 36.62
N GLU A 97 -3.80 -2.29 36.35
CA GLU A 97 -3.16 -1.22 37.12
C GLU A 97 -3.85 0.13 36.91
N CYS A 98 -4.17 0.47 35.65
CA CYS A 98 -4.87 1.70 35.31
C CYS A 98 -6.22 1.78 36.03
N ALA A 99 -6.97 0.67 36.04
CA ALA A 99 -8.26 0.57 36.73
C ALA A 99 -8.12 0.67 38.26
N ALA A 100 -7.04 0.17 38.84
CA ALA A 100 -6.77 0.25 40.27
C ALA A 100 -6.20 1.61 40.72
N GLY A 101 -5.87 2.52 39.80
CA GLY A 101 -5.24 3.80 40.14
C GLY A 101 -3.82 3.64 40.71
N GLY A 102 -3.10 2.59 40.33
CA GLY A 102 -1.78 2.28 40.87
C GLY A 102 -0.64 3.12 40.29
N THR A 103 0.60 2.70 40.54
CA THR A 103 1.82 3.44 40.15
C THR A 103 2.69 2.64 39.17
N PRO A 104 3.54 3.30 38.37
CA PRO A 104 4.47 2.60 37.47
C PRO A 104 5.39 1.60 38.18
N ASP A 105 5.88 1.96 39.36
CA ASP A 105 6.73 1.09 40.19
C ASP A 105 5.97 -0.16 40.65
N HIS A 106 4.71 -0.01 41.06
CA HIS A 106 3.86 -1.14 41.45
C HIS A 106 3.54 -2.04 40.25
N TYR A 107 3.23 -1.46 39.07
CA TYR A 107 3.05 -2.21 37.83
C TYR A 107 4.28 -3.08 37.52
N VAL A 108 5.48 -2.49 37.53
CA VAL A 108 6.72 -3.21 37.21
C VAL A 108 7.03 -4.29 38.26
N ALA A 109 6.80 -4.01 39.54
CA ALA A 109 6.94 -5.02 40.59
C ALA A 109 5.99 -6.20 40.39
N ARG A 110 4.72 -5.92 40.06
CA ARG A 110 3.69 -6.95 39.83
C ARG A 110 4.02 -7.82 38.62
N ILE A 111 4.42 -7.25 37.47
CA ILE A 111 4.78 -8.06 36.30
C ILE A 111 6.04 -8.91 36.55
N LYS A 112 7.03 -8.38 37.28
CA LYS A 112 8.24 -9.14 37.65
C LYS A 112 7.92 -10.31 38.59
N ALA A 113 6.99 -10.11 39.52
CA ALA A 113 6.52 -11.17 40.41
C ALA A 113 5.70 -12.23 39.66
N ALA A 114 4.74 -11.79 38.82
CA ALA A 114 3.85 -12.68 38.07
C ALA A 114 4.59 -13.55 37.03
N HIS A 115 5.63 -13.00 36.40
CA HIS A 115 6.39 -13.66 35.32
C HIS A 115 7.82 -13.99 35.74
N ARG A 116 8.04 -14.30 37.02
CA ARG A 116 9.37 -14.60 37.55
C ARG A 116 9.98 -15.81 36.84
N GLY A 117 11.18 -15.64 36.29
CA GLY A 117 11.89 -16.69 35.56
C GLY A 117 11.39 -16.94 34.14
N HIS A 118 10.44 -16.14 33.62
CA HIS A 118 9.98 -16.27 32.25
C HIS A 118 11.14 -15.97 31.26
N PRO A 119 11.41 -16.83 30.26
CA PRO A 119 12.61 -16.73 29.41
C PRO A 119 12.69 -15.43 28.60
N ARG A 120 11.53 -14.82 28.32
CA ARG A 120 11.39 -13.59 27.54
C ARG A 120 11.34 -12.31 28.37
N LEU A 121 11.22 -12.41 29.70
CA LEU A 121 11.27 -11.26 30.59
C LEU A 121 12.67 -11.15 31.20
N ALA A 122 13.29 -9.98 31.10
CA ALA A 122 14.62 -9.70 31.61
C ALA A 122 14.62 -8.46 32.50
N GLU A 123 15.66 -8.35 33.33
CA GLU A 123 15.90 -7.14 34.10
C GLU A 123 16.51 -6.04 33.22
N ALA A 124 16.05 -4.81 33.44
CA ALA A 124 16.63 -3.64 32.80
C ALA A 124 18.10 -3.45 33.20
N ARG A 125 18.92 -2.96 32.28
CA ARG A 125 20.33 -2.65 32.51
C ARG A 125 20.60 -1.17 32.15
N PRO A 126 20.92 -0.30 33.13
CA PRO A 126 21.04 -0.58 34.56
C PRO A 126 19.69 -0.88 35.24
N PRO A 127 19.67 -1.60 36.38
CA PRO A 127 18.45 -1.88 37.13
C PRO A 127 17.74 -0.59 37.56
N HIS A 128 16.42 -0.56 37.40
CA HIS A 128 15.58 0.55 37.82
C HIS A 128 14.18 0.04 38.20
N PRO A 129 13.53 0.57 39.25
CA PRO A 129 12.24 0.06 39.72
C PRO A 129 11.14 0.19 38.68
N ARG A 130 11.19 1.22 37.83
CA ARG A 130 10.23 1.46 36.74
C ARG A 130 10.63 0.89 35.37
N ARG A 131 11.70 0.09 35.29
CA ARG A 131 12.16 -0.48 34.03
C ARG A 131 12.13 -2.00 34.03
N PHE A 132 11.80 -2.55 32.88
CA PHE A 132 11.85 -3.97 32.57
C PHE A 132 12.36 -4.16 31.14
N ALA A 133 12.86 -5.34 30.81
CA ALA A 133 13.31 -5.65 29.47
C ALA A 133 12.57 -6.86 28.91
N VAL A 134 12.31 -6.86 27.60
CA VAL A 134 11.68 -7.99 26.89
C VAL A 134 12.61 -8.46 25.79
N ARG A 135 12.82 -9.78 25.72
CA ARG A 135 13.66 -10.44 24.71
C ARG A 135 12.87 -10.82 23.49
N HIS A 136 12.71 -9.87 22.58
CA HIS A 136 12.04 -10.06 21.31
C HIS A 136 12.84 -10.92 20.32
N TYR A 137 12.23 -11.29 19.20
CA TYR A 137 12.89 -12.03 18.11
C TYR A 137 14.07 -11.27 17.51
N ALA A 138 14.03 -9.93 17.53
CA ALA A 138 15.05 -9.07 16.94
C ALA A 138 16.09 -8.53 17.93
N GLY A 139 15.85 -8.67 19.24
CA GLY A 139 16.74 -8.16 20.28
C GLY A 139 16.05 -7.98 21.64
N GLU A 140 16.85 -7.67 22.66
CA GLU A 140 16.34 -7.29 23.97
C GLU A 140 16.10 -5.78 24.00
N VAL A 141 14.89 -5.36 24.38
CA VAL A 141 14.50 -3.93 24.47
C VAL A 141 14.17 -3.61 25.91
N THR A 142 14.73 -2.52 26.43
CA THR A 142 14.43 -2.01 27.77
C THR A 142 13.35 -0.94 27.70
N TYR A 143 12.23 -1.17 28.41
CA TYR A 143 11.10 -0.27 28.48
C TYR A 143 11.10 0.53 29.77
N ASP A 144 10.77 1.81 29.67
CA ASP A 144 10.54 2.71 30.81
C ASP A 144 9.04 2.88 31.05
N ALA A 145 8.57 2.38 32.19
CA ALA A 145 7.16 2.38 32.55
C ALA A 145 6.67 3.73 33.10
N ALA A 146 7.54 4.74 33.23
CA ALA A 146 7.21 6.04 33.84
C ALA A 146 5.87 6.61 33.37
N ASP A 147 5.61 6.58 32.05
CA ASP A 147 4.42 7.17 31.43
C ASP A 147 3.40 6.11 30.98
N PHE A 148 3.60 4.83 31.29
CA PHE A 148 2.76 3.73 30.75
C PHE A 148 1.28 3.86 31.16
N LEU A 149 1.02 4.23 32.42
CA LEU A 149 -0.36 4.32 32.93
C LEU A 149 -1.10 5.50 32.31
N GLU A 150 -0.43 6.63 32.15
CA GLU A 150 -1.00 7.82 31.50
C GLU A 150 -1.24 7.56 30.02
N ALA A 151 -0.23 7.04 29.32
CA ALA A 151 -0.34 6.68 27.90
C ALA A 151 -1.44 5.63 27.64
N ASN A 152 -1.62 4.67 28.54
CA ASN A 152 -2.66 3.64 28.38
C ASN A 152 -4.08 4.17 28.66
N ARG A 153 -4.24 5.18 29.52
CA ARG A 153 -5.53 5.84 29.74
C ARG A 153 -6.00 6.58 28.50
N ASP A 154 -5.07 7.16 27.72
CA ASP A 154 -5.36 7.82 26.44
C ASP A 154 -6.50 8.84 26.58
N ALA A 155 -6.45 9.59 27.68
CA ALA A 155 -7.54 10.43 28.16
C ALA A 155 -7.31 11.90 27.85
N VAL A 156 -8.36 12.55 27.37
CA VAL A 156 -8.47 13.99 27.14
C VAL A 156 -9.38 14.57 28.22
N PRO A 157 -8.92 15.57 28.98
CA PRO A 157 -9.74 16.33 29.92
C PRO A 157 -11.01 16.93 29.28
N ASP A 158 -12.08 16.98 30.06
CA ASP A 158 -13.39 17.43 29.61
C ASP A 158 -13.49 18.95 29.36
N ASP A 159 -12.72 19.75 30.08
CA ASP A 159 -12.54 21.17 29.87
C ASP A 159 -11.91 21.48 28.49
N LEU A 160 -10.91 20.69 28.08
CA LEU A 160 -10.33 20.78 26.75
C LEU A 160 -11.32 20.37 25.65
N LEU A 161 -12.15 19.36 25.90
CA LEU A 161 -13.20 18.98 24.95
C LEU A 161 -14.26 20.06 24.81
N ALA A 162 -14.66 20.70 25.92
CA ALA A 162 -15.67 21.77 25.92
C ALA A 162 -15.25 22.99 25.08
N ALA A 163 -13.96 23.21 24.88
CA ALA A 163 -13.46 24.24 23.98
C ALA A 163 -13.84 24.00 22.50
N PHE A 164 -14.21 22.78 22.12
CA PHE A 164 -14.65 22.40 20.78
C PHE A 164 -16.18 22.30 20.63
N ASP A 165 -16.95 22.62 21.67
CA ASP A 165 -18.42 22.67 21.63
C ASP A 165 -18.90 23.71 20.61
N THR A 166 -20.08 23.51 20.01
CA THR A 166 -20.62 24.44 19.00
C THR A 166 -20.86 25.84 19.53
N ARG A 167 -21.01 26.00 20.85
CA ARG A 167 -21.16 27.31 21.52
C ARG A 167 -19.84 28.06 21.66
N THR A 168 -18.71 27.36 21.65
CA THR A 168 -17.38 27.92 21.91
C THR A 168 -16.47 27.89 20.69
N CYS A 169 -16.73 26.99 19.73
CA CYS A 169 -15.91 26.78 18.55
C CYS A 169 -16.70 27.08 17.26
N GLU A 170 -16.30 28.15 16.55
CA GLU A 170 -16.87 28.48 15.23
C GLU A 170 -16.40 27.54 14.11
N PHE A 171 -15.32 26.79 14.35
CA PHE A 171 -14.77 25.85 13.36
C PHE A 171 -15.46 24.48 13.46
N GLY A 172 -16.61 24.35 12.79
CA GLY A 172 -17.47 23.16 12.89
C GLY A 172 -16.84 21.82 12.55
N PHE A 173 -15.69 21.78 11.84
CA PHE A 173 -14.94 20.53 11.66
C PHE A 173 -14.32 20.01 12.96
N ALA A 174 -13.82 20.90 13.84
CA ALA A 174 -13.28 20.49 15.14
C ALA A 174 -14.39 19.93 16.04
N THR A 175 -15.55 20.59 16.07
CA THR A 175 -16.74 20.06 16.77
C THR A 175 -17.15 18.69 16.22
N HIS A 176 -17.14 18.52 14.89
CA HIS A 176 -17.46 17.23 14.28
C HIS A 176 -16.47 16.12 14.67
N LEU A 177 -15.18 16.43 14.86
CA LEU A 177 -14.17 15.45 15.26
C LEU A 177 -14.47 14.81 16.62
N PHE A 178 -14.99 15.60 17.57
CA PHE A 178 -15.31 15.18 18.94
C PHE A 178 -16.81 15.03 19.20
N GLY A 179 -17.62 14.84 18.15
CA GLY A 179 -19.08 14.91 18.27
C GLY A 179 -19.68 13.88 19.23
N ALA A 180 -19.08 12.69 19.35
CA ALA A 180 -19.54 11.66 20.27
C ALA A 180 -19.23 12.03 21.73
N GLU A 181 -18.03 12.54 21.97
CA GLU A 181 -17.51 12.96 23.26
C GLU A 181 -18.24 14.22 23.76
N LEU A 182 -18.45 15.21 22.89
CA LEU A 182 -19.23 16.42 23.19
C LEU A 182 -20.70 16.11 23.52
N LYS A 183 -21.29 15.12 22.83
CA LYS A 183 -22.65 14.65 23.14
C LYS A 183 -22.70 13.97 24.51
N ALA A 184 -21.69 13.18 24.87
CA ALA A 184 -21.58 12.58 26.19
C ALA A 184 -21.38 13.65 27.28
N LEU A 185 -20.51 14.63 27.04
CA LEU A 185 -20.24 15.75 27.95
C LEU A 185 -21.47 16.60 28.23
N SER A 186 -22.23 16.95 27.19
CA SER A 186 -23.49 17.70 27.34
C SER A 186 -24.56 16.90 28.10
N GLY A 187 -24.62 15.58 27.90
CA GLY A 187 -25.47 14.69 28.69
C GLY A 187 -25.10 14.62 30.19
N GLN A 188 -23.85 14.92 30.54
CA GLN A 188 -23.36 14.99 31.92
C GLN A 188 -23.51 16.38 32.57
N GLY A 189 -24.11 17.34 31.87
CA GLY A 189 -24.29 18.71 32.39
C GLY A 189 -23.09 19.64 32.20
N GLY A 190 -22.10 19.24 31.40
CA GLY A 190 -20.91 20.05 31.08
C GLY A 190 -19.64 19.58 31.80
N PRO A 191 -18.56 20.39 31.76
CA PRO A 191 -17.28 20.07 32.38
C PRO A 191 -17.42 19.92 33.89
N SER A 192 -16.95 18.80 34.42
CA SER A 192 -16.97 18.45 35.85
C SER A 192 -15.63 17.88 36.33
N GLY A 193 -14.56 18.01 35.52
CA GLY A 193 -13.24 17.45 35.79
C GLY A 193 -13.11 15.98 35.38
N GLY A 194 -13.98 15.53 34.47
CA GLY A 194 -13.96 14.20 33.90
C GLY A 194 -12.85 14.00 32.85
N GLN A 195 -12.64 12.74 32.49
CA GLN A 195 -11.69 12.34 31.46
C GLN A 195 -12.41 11.54 30.38
N PHE A 196 -12.15 11.86 29.13
CA PHE A 196 -12.75 11.24 27.96
C PHE A 196 -11.68 10.64 27.07
N ARG A 197 -11.89 9.42 26.58
CA ARG A 197 -11.01 8.87 25.56
C ARG A 197 -11.46 9.34 24.18
N ALA A 198 -10.60 10.05 23.46
CA ALA A 198 -10.85 10.46 22.09
C ALA A 198 -10.50 9.32 21.13
N SER A 199 -11.42 8.36 20.93
CA SER A 199 -11.22 7.25 19.98
C SER A 199 -12.33 7.20 18.93
N PRO A 200 -11.99 7.22 17.62
CA PRO A 200 -12.99 7.27 16.54
C PRO A 200 -13.79 5.97 16.36
N THR A 201 -13.51 4.91 17.12
CA THR A 201 -14.11 3.57 16.93
C THR A 201 -14.82 2.99 18.14
N VAL A 202 -14.72 3.63 19.32
CA VAL A 202 -15.34 3.11 20.55
C VAL A 202 -16.25 4.20 21.12
N ALA A 203 -17.52 3.85 21.37
CA ALA A 203 -18.41 4.72 22.11
C ALA A 203 -17.79 5.02 23.49
N ALA A 204 -17.86 6.27 23.92
CA ALA A 204 -17.26 6.78 25.15
C ALA A 204 -17.52 5.84 26.35
N GLY A 205 -16.45 5.28 26.93
CA GLY A 205 -16.50 4.49 28.16
C GLY A 205 -15.51 3.32 28.24
N GLY A 206 -14.54 3.41 29.16
CA GLY A 206 -13.95 2.25 29.83
C GLY A 206 -12.91 1.38 29.12
N SER A 207 -12.55 1.64 27.85
CA SER A 207 -11.49 0.87 27.16
C SER A 207 -10.18 1.66 27.08
N THR A 208 -9.09 1.03 27.48
CA THR A 208 -7.73 1.57 27.42
C THR A 208 -7.17 1.55 25.99
N LEU A 209 -6.06 2.27 25.77
CA LEU A 209 -5.31 2.23 24.51
C LEU A 209 -4.95 0.78 24.13
N THR A 210 -4.43 0.02 25.08
CA THR A 210 -3.93 -1.34 24.82
C THR A 210 -5.05 -2.33 24.57
N ALA A 211 -6.23 -2.19 25.21
CA ALA A 211 -7.40 -3.01 24.91
C ALA A 211 -7.94 -2.79 23.48
N ASP A 212 -8.01 -1.54 23.02
CA ASP A 212 -8.39 -1.20 21.64
C ASP A 212 -7.32 -1.67 20.64
N PHE A 213 -6.04 -1.45 20.95
CA PHE A 213 -4.93 -1.96 20.16
C PHE A 213 -5.00 -3.47 19.96
N HIS A 214 -5.21 -4.25 21.03
CA HIS A 214 -5.35 -5.70 20.97
C HIS A 214 -6.51 -6.11 20.05
N THR A 215 -7.67 -5.48 20.21
CA THR A 215 -8.86 -5.76 19.38
C THR A 215 -8.59 -5.48 17.90
N ARG A 216 -7.90 -4.38 17.58
CA ARG A 216 -7.54 -4.02 16.20
C ARG A 216 -6.52 -4.98 15.60
N LEU A 217 -5.51 -5.37 16.37
CA LEU A 217 -4.50 -6.34 15.93
C LEU A 217 -5.15 -7.70 15.62
N ASP A 218 -6.05 -8.18 16.47
CA ASP A 218 -6.80 -9.42 16.25
C ASP A 218 -7.65 -9.36 14.97
N ASN A 219 -8.36 -8.25 14.76
CA ASN A 219 -9.18 -8.07 13.56
C ASN A 219 -8.33 -8.03 12.28
N LEU A 220 -7.15 -7.42 12.34
CA LEU A 220 -6.18 -7.44 11.25
C LEU A 220 -5.73 -8.89 10.96
N LEU A 221 -5.35 -9.65 11.97
CA LEU A 221 -4.91 -11.04 11.80
C LEU A 221 -5.99 -11.92 11.17
N ARG A 222 -7.24 -11.81 11.63
CA ARG A 222 -8.38 -12.53 11.04
C ARG A 222 -8.52 -12.24 9.54
N THR A 223 -8.31 -10.99 9.13
CA THR A 223 -8.35 -10.60 7.72
C THR A 223 -7.19 -11.23 6.93
N LEU A 224 -5.98 -11.25 7.51
CA LEU A 224 -4.78 -11.78 6.85
C LEU A 224 -4.82 -13.31 6.66
N VAL A 225 -5.38 -14.06 7.62
CA VAL A 225 -5.46 -15.54 7.57
C VAL A 225 -6.28 -16.03 6.36
N HIS A 226 -7.29 -15.27 5.93
CA HIS A 226 -8.10 -15.61 4.76
C HIS A 226 -7.51 -15.13 3.43
N ALA A 227 -6.46 -14.31 3.47
CA ALA A 227 -5.79 -13.81 2.28
C ALA A 227 -4.72 -14.79 1.75
N ARG A 228 -4.24 -14.52 0.55
CA ARG A 228 -3.00 -15.14 0.03
C ARG A 228 -1.85 -14.16 0.26
N PRO A 229 -1.03 -14.33 1.31
CA PRO A 229 -0.04 -13.33 1.67
C PRO A 229 1.14 -13.30 0.70
N HIS A 230 1.71 -12.12 0.56
CA HIS A 230 2.98 -11.86 -0.12
C HIS A 230 3.83 -11.00 0.81
N PHE A 231 5.06 -11.43 1.05
CA PHE A 231 5.93 -10.79 2.04
C PHE A 231 7.05 -10.02 1.36
N VAL A 232 7.31 -8.80 1.85
CA VAL A 232 8.46 -7.97 1.47
C VAL A 232 9.24 -7.69 2.74
N ARG A 233 10.53 -8.03 2.76
CA ARG A 233 11.43 -7.77 3.90
C ARG A 233 12.29 -6.56 3.56
N CYS A 234 12.07 -5.46 4.26
CA CYS A 234 12.87 -4.24 4.13
C CYS A 234 14.07 -4.33 5.09
N LEU A 235 15.27 -3.95 4.61
CA LEU A 235 16.49 -3.94 5.41
C LEU A 235 17.06 -2.53 5.45
N ARG A 236 17.35 -2.03 6.65
CA ARG A 236 18.07 -0.77 6.85
C ARG A 236 19.56 -0.98 6.58
N ALA A 237 20.11 -0.27 5.59
CA ALA A 237 21.51 -0.43 5.15
C ALA A 237 22.53 0.15 6.13
N ASN A 238 22.18 1.21 6.85
CA ASN A 238 23.00 1.88 7.87
C ASN A 238 22.11 2.67 8.84
N SER A 239 22.58 2.96 10.05
CA SER A 239 21.81 3.73 11.05
C SER A 239 21.74 5.23 10.78
N HIS A 240 22.59 5.75 9.89
CA HIS A 240 22.70 7.18 9.60
C HIS A 240 21.86 7.63 8.39
N GLU A 241 21.00 6.76 7.85
CA GLU A 241 20.16 7.02 6.68
C GLU A 241 20.92 7.57 5.46
N THR A 242 22.22 7.26 5.39
CA THR A 242 23.13 7.81 4.38
C THR A 242 23.09 6.94 3.13
N ALA A 243 22.85 7.57 1.97
CA ALA A 243 22.87 6.85 0.70
C ALA A 243 24.24 6.22 0.44
N MET A 244 24.25 5.04 -0.19
CA MET A 244 25.47 4.30 -0.57
C MET A 244 26.37 3.84 0.59
N LEU A 245 25.93 3.97 1.85
CA LEU A 245 26.62 3.41 3.01
C LEU A 245 26.03 2.06 3.40
N PHE A 246 26.87 1.03 3.51
CA PHE A 246 26.45 -0.33 3.88
C PHE A 246 27.17 -0.81 5.14
N GLU A 247 26.44 -0.88 6.24
CA GLU A 247 26.94 -1.39 7.52
C GLU A 247 26.67 -2.89 7.62
N ARG A 248 27.69 -3.69 7.29
CA ARG A 248 27.60 -5.15 7.29
C ARG A 248 27.05 -5.71 8.61
N GLY A 249 27.48 -5.17 9.75
CA GLY A 249 27.01 -5.61 11.07
C GLY A 249 25.52 -5.35 11.29
N ALA A 250 25.03 -4.16 10.93
CA ALA A 250 23.62 -3.80 11.06
C ALA A 250 22.72 -4.62 10.15
N VAL A 251 23.14 -4.82 8.89
CA VAL A 251 22.39 -5.63 7.91
C VAL A 251 22.41 -7.11 8.30
N ALA A 252 23.55 -7.65 8.75
CA ALA A 252 23.66 -9.05 9.14
C ALA A 252 22.76 -9.39 10.35
N ARG A 253 22.63 -8.49 11.34
CA ARG A 253 21.69 -8.66 12.46
C ARG A 253 20.25 -8.75 11.97
N GLN A 254 19.84 -7.85 11.08
CA GLN A 254 18.48 -7.85 10.52
C GLN A 254 18.20 -9.11 9.68
N VAL A 255 19.18 -9.55 8.86
CA VAL A 255 19.07 -10.77 8.05
C VAL A 255 18.84 -12.01 8.92
N ARG A 256 19.51 -12.09 10.08
CA ARG A 256 19.30 -13.16 11.08
C ARG A 256 17.95 -13.02 11.79
N ALA A 257 17.64 -11.84 12.31
CA ALA A 257 16.40 -11.58 13.05
C ALA A 257 15.14 -11.85 12.18
N LEU A 258 15.14 -11.40 10.93
CA LEU A 258 14.03 -11.58 10.00
C LEU A 258 14.02 -12.96 9.32
N GLN A 259 14.97 -13.83 9.67
CA GLN A 259 15.10 -15.22 9.20
C GLN A 259 15.19 -15.33 7.67
N VAL A 260 15.92 -14.40 7.06
CA VAL A 260 16.05 -14.31 5.60
C VAL A 260 16.85 -15.50 5.05
N LEU A 261 17.81 -16.02 5.82
CA LEU A 261 18.65 -17.15 5.41
C LEU A 261 17.86 -18.46 5.38
N GLU A 262 17.06 -18.70 6.42
CA GLU A 262 16.15 -19.83 6.59
C GLU A 262 15.11 -19.82 5.47
N THR A 263 14.57 -18.64 5.16
CA THR A 263 13.69 -18.44 4.01
C THR A 263 14.38 -18.78 2.70
N ALA A 264 15.61 -18.29 2.49
CA ALA A 264 16.36 -18.57 1.27
C ALA A 264 16.66 -20.07 1.13
N GLN A 265 16.99 -20.77 2.22
CA GLN A 265 17.16 -22.23 2.23
C GLN A 265 15.85 -22.95 1.87
N LEU A 266 14.71 -22.55 2.44
CA LEU A 266 13.40 -23.09 2.05
C LEU A 266 13.13 -22.92 0.56
N MET A 267 13.37 -21.72 0.03
CA MET A 267 13.12 -21.41 -1.38
C MET A 267 14.09 -22.15 -2.32
N ALA A 268 15.33 -22.37 -1.90
CA ALA A 268 16.35 -23.02 -2.69
C ALA A 268 16.22 -24.55 -2.71
N SER A 269 15.88 -25.17 -1.57
CA SER A 269 15.97 -26.63 -1.42
C SER A 269 14.63 -27.32 -1.15
N GLY A 270 13.62 -26.57 -0.66
CA GLY A 270 12.31 -27.10 -0.28
C GLY A 270 11.24 -26.99 -1.37
N TYR A 271 9.99 -27.19 -0.93
CA TYR A 271 8.78 -27.09 -1.76
C TYR A 271 7.85 -25.96 -1.28
N PRO A 272 8.21 -24.67 -1.48
CA PRO A 272 7.40 -23.54 -1.01
C PRO A 272 6.06 -23.38 -1.74
N HIS A 273 5.86 -24.08 -2.88
CA HIS A 273 4.62 -23.99 -3.65
C HIS A 273 3.87 -25.31 -3.67
N ARG A 274 2.58 -25.26 -3.30
CA ARG A 274 1.64 -26.38 -3.44
C ARG A 274 0.44 -25.98 -4.29
N MET A 275 -0.04 -26.89 -5.13
CA MET A 275 -1.24 -26.69 -5.96
C MET A 275 -2.06 -27.96 -6.08
N ARG A 276 -3.39 -27.86 -5.92
CA ARG A 276 -4.31 -28.97 -6.23
C ARG A 276 -4.18 -29.37 -7.71
N PHE A 277 -4.36 -30.66 -8.03
CA PHE A 277 -4.24 -31.14 -9.42
C PHE A 277 -5.14 -30.39 -10.40
N ARG A 278 -6.40 -30.11 -10.03
CA ARG A 278 -7.32 -29.30 -10.85
C ARG A 278 -6.83 -27.88 -11.06
N ALA A 279 -6.32 -27.23 -10.01
CA ALA A 279 -5.78 -25.87 -10.11
C ALA A 279 -4.51 -25.82 -10.98
N PHE A 280 -3.62 -26.81 -10.86
CA PHE A 280 -2.46 -26.97 -11.72
C PHE A 280 -2.88 -27.14 -13.19
N SER A 281 -3.83 -28.05 -13.43
CA SER A 281 -4.45 -28.34 -14.73
C SER A 281 -5.02 -27.10 -15.42
N GLY A 282 -5.81 -26.31 -14.68
CA GLY A 282 -6.35 -25.06 -15.18
C GLY A 282 -5.26 -24.01 -15.47
N ARG A 283 -4.32 -23.82 -14.54
CA ARG A 283 -3.32 -22.76 -14.64
C ARG A 283 -2.38 -22.96 -15.82
N TYR A 284 -1.79 -24.14 -15.94
CA TYR A 284 -0.74 -24.40 -16.92
C TYR A 284 -1.30 -24.91 -18.27
N ARG A 285 -2.63 -24.81 -18.52
CA ARG A 285 -3.35 -25.52 -19.60
C ARG A 285 -2.65 -25.48 -20.96
N ALA A 286 -2.00 -24.37 -21.27
CA ALA A 286 -1.24 -24.14 -22.50
C ALA A 286 -0.01 -25.06 -22.66
N LEU A 287 0.49 -25.67 -21.59
CA LEU A 287 1.62 -26.58 -21.58
C LEU A 287 1.25 -28.03 -21.97
N TRP A 288 -0.04 -28.41 -21.86
CA TRP A 288 -0.51 -29.75 -22.19
C TRP A 288 -0.47 -30.08 -23.68
N ARG A 289 -0.27 -31.37 -24.00
CA ARG A 289 -0.53 -31.93 -25.33
C ARG A 289 -2.04 -31.93 -25.61
N ARG A 290 -2.42 -31.75 -26.88
CA ARG A 290 -3.83 -31.84 -27.30
C ARG A 290 -4.36 -33.25 -27.01
N GLY A 291 -5.58 -33.35 -26.48
CA GLY A 291 -6.25 -34.62 -26.18
C GLY A 291 -5.83 -35.32 -24.88
N ALA A 292 -4.87 -34.79 -24.12
CA ALA A 292 -4.48 -35.39 -22.84
C ALA A 292 -5.61 -35.30 -21.81
N GLU A 293 -5.84 -36.39 -21.06
CA GLU A 293 -6.67 -36.43 -19.87
C GLU A 293 -6.19 -35.36 -18.87
N ARG A 294 -7.14 -34.65 -18.26
CA ARG A 294 -6.85 -33.51 -17.39
C ARG A 294 -7.32 -33.84 -15.99
N GLU A 295 -6.67 -33.23 -15.01
CA GLU A 295 -7.07 -33.26 -13.59
C GLU A 295 -6.61 -34.50 -12.78
N SER A 296 -5.97 -35.51 -13.39
CA SER A 296 -5.32 -36.59 -12.63
C SER A 296 -3.90 -36.22 -12.18
N GLY A 297 -3.46 -36.78 -11.04
CA GLY A 297 -2.09 -36.61 -10.55
C GLY A 297 -1.04 -37.14 -11.53
N ALA A 298 -1.36 -38.22 -12.26
CA ALA A 298 -0.51 -38.79 -13.30
C ALA A 298 -0.33 -37.84 -14.49
N ALA A 299 -1.41 -37.20 -14.96
CA ALA A 299 -1.35 -36.22 -16.03
C ALA A 299 -0.51 -34.99 -15.65
N CYS A 300 -0.61 -34.53 -14.40
CA CYS A 300 0.23 -33.44 -13.88
C CYS A 300 1.72 -33.82 -13.91
N CYS A 301 2.06 -35.04 -13.48
CA CYS A 301 3.42 -35.56 -13.51
C CYS A 301 3.97 -35.68 -14.93
N ALA A 302 3.17 -36.12 -15.89
CA ALA A 302 3.58 -36.21 -17.29
C ALA A 302 4.00 -34.83 -17.84
N VAL A 303 3.24 -33.78 -17.53
CA VAL A 303 3.60 -32.40 -17.91
C VAL A 303 4.88 -31.96 -17.22
N LEU A 304 5.02 -32.21 -15.91
CA LEU A 304 6.22 -31.83 -15.16
C LEU A 304 7.48 -32.53 -15.67
N ARG A 305 7.40 -33.83 -15.98
CA ARG A 305 8.51 -34.57 -16.61
C ARG A 305 8.87 -34.01 -17.98
N ALA A 306 7.88 -33.71 -18.82
CA ALA A 306 8.12 -33.11 -20.13
C ALA A 306 8.74 -31.71 -20.02
N VAL A 307 8.29 -30.90 -19.07
CA VAL A 307 8.86 -29.58 -18.77
C VAL A 307 10.30 -29.70 -18.27
N GLN A 308 10.56 -30.62 -17.35
CA GLN A 308 11.91 -30.85 -16.81
C GLN A 308 12.88 -31.35 -17.89
N ALA A 309 12.44 -32.27 -18.74
CA ALA A 309 13.22 -32.76 -19.88
C ALA A 309 13.52 -31.63 -20.89
N ALA A 310 12.53 -30.77 -21.17
CA ALA A 310 12.71 -29.60 -22.03
C ALA A 310 13.54 -28.48 -21.38
N ALA A 311 13.80 -28.55 -20.08
CA ALA A 311 14.52 -27.55 -19.31
C ALA A 311 15.98 -27.94 -18.97
N ALA A 312 16.43 -29.17 -19.27
CA ALA A 312 17.83 -29.59 -19.10
C ALA A 312 18.75 -28.87 -20.13
N PRO A 313 20.01 -28.49 -19.77
CA PRO A 313 20.37 -27.08 -19.60
C PRO A 313 21.25 -26.47 -20.71
N PRO A 314 21.55 -25.17 -20.62
CA PRO A 314 22.96 -24.79 -20.51
C PRO A 314 23.28 -24.24 -19.10
N ALA A 315 24.09 -25.01 -18.38
CA ALA A 315 25.00 -24.68 -17.25
C ALA A 315 24.51 -23.86 -16.02
N PRO A 316 25.18 -24.00 -14.85
CA PRO A 316 24.61 -23.73 -13.54
C PRO A 316 24.84 -22.27 -13.11
N ALA A 317 23.77 -21.49 -13.02
CA ALA A 317 23.84 -20.16 -12.41
C ALA A 317 23.16 -20.09 -11.04
N SER A 318 22.31 -21.06 -10.68
CA SER A 318 21.53 -21.00 -9.45
C SER A 318 21.73 -22.26 -8.59
N PRO A 319 22.04 -22.10 -7.29
CA PRO A 319 22.02 -23.22 -6.33
C PRO A 319 20.59 -23.71 -6.03
N ALA A 320 19.55 -23.03 -6.53
CA ALA A 320 18.17 -23.43 -6.31
C ALA A 320 17.81 -24.71 -7.07
N ALA A 321 17.29 -25.69 -6.35
CA ALA A 321 16.87 -26.96 -6.90
C ALA A 321 15.67 -26.78 -7.85
N VAL A 322 15.73 -27.42 -9.02
CA VAL A 322 14.60 -27.53 -9.95
C VAL A 322 13.94 -28.89 -9.74
N ARG A 323 13.10 -28.97 -8.70
CA ARG A 323 12.45 -30.20 -8.23
C ARG A 323 10.93 -30.06 -8.15
N TRP A 324 10.25 -31.19 -8.19
CA TRP A 324 8.82 -31.30 -7.92
C TRP A 324 8.53 -32.65 -7.25
N ALA A 325 7.42 -32.71 -6.55
CA ALA A 325 6.92 -33.94 -5.95
C ALA A 325 5.41 -34.06 -6.13
N ARG A 326 4.92 -35.31 -6.19
CA ARG A 326 3.49 -35.63 -6.26
C ARG A 326 3.03 -36.04 -4.86
N GLY A 327 2.07 -35.30 -4.32
CA GLY A 327 1.32 -35.69 -3.13
C GLY A 327 0.09 -36.54 -3.46
N LYS A 328 -0.75 -36.76 -2.46
CA LYS A 328 -2.05 -37.44 -2.59
C LYS A 328 -3.04 -36.65 -3.45
N ARG A 329 -3.11 -35.32 -3.27
CA ARG A 329 -4.07 -34.40 -3.92
C ARG A 329 -3.40 -33.17 -4.54
N HIS A 330 -2.12 -32.95 -4.23
CA HIS A 330 -1.38 -31.76 -4.62
C HIS A 330 -0.11 -32.09 -5.40
N VAL A 331 0.31 -31.14 -6.24
CA VAL A 331 1.67 -31.06 -6.76
C VAL A 331 2.45 -30.09 -5.89
N PHE A 332 3.65 -30.48 -5.50
CA PHE A 332 4.62 -29.68 -4.79
C PHE A 332 5.73 -29.25 -5.75
N LEU A 333 6.08 -27.96 -5.73
CA LEU A 333 7.05 -27.37 -6.65
C LEU A 333 8.09 -26.59 -5.85
N SER A 334 9.36 -26.81 -6.20
CA SER A 334 10.44 -25.88 -5.85
C SER A 334 10.20 -24.52 -6.51
N GLU A 335 10.81 -23.46 -5.98
CA GLU A 335 10.80 -22.15 -6.64
C GLU A 335 11.38 -22.25 -8.06
N GLY A 336 12.48 -22.99 -8.23
CA GLY A 336 13.12 -23.21 -9.52
C GLY A 336 12.16 -23.82 -10.56
N MET A 337 11.48 -24.92 -10.21
CA MET A 337 10.51 -25.55 -11.12
C MET A 337 9.32 -24.63 -11.43
N ARG A 338 8.83 -23.89 -10.43
CA ARG A 338 7.73 -22.93 -10.61
C ARG A 338 8.10 -21.81 -11.59
N GLN A 339 9.33 -21.29 -11.53
CA GLN A 339 9.81 -20.28 -12.48
C GLN A 339 9.92 -20.83 -13.90
N VAL A 340 10.41 -22.06 -14.08
CA VAL A 340 10.47 -22.73 -15.39
C VAL A 340 9.07 -22.86 -15.99
N LEU A 341 8.10 -23.36 -15.20
CA LEU A 341 6.71 -23.50 -15.62
C LEU A 341 6.09 -22.16 -16.06
N GLU A 342 6.26 -21.09 -15.27
CA GLU A 342 5.72 -19.77 -15.63
C GLU A 342 6.40 -19.18 -16.86
N ARG A 343 7.71 -19.36 -17.03
CA ARG A 343 8.46 -18.93 -18.22
C ARG A 343 7.93 -19.60 -19.48
N MET A 344 7.82 -20.93 -19.48
CA MET A 344 7.30 -21.69 -20.63
C MET A 344 5.84 -21.33 -20.92
N ARG A 345 5.02 -21.17 -19.87
CA ARG A 345 3.62 -20.76 -20.01
C ARG A 345 3.49 -19.37 -20.62
N ARG A 346 4.31 -18.41 -20.18
CA ARG A 346 4.36 -17.05 -20.73
C ARG A 346 4.77 -17.05 -22.19
N ALA A 347 5.83 -17.79 -22.54
CA ALA A 347 6.30 -17.93 -23.91
C ALA A 347 5.22 -18.50 -24.84
N ARG A 348 4.53 -19.59 -24.45
CA ARG A 348 3.44 -20.15 -25.27
C ARG A 348 2.26 -19.20 -25.43
N ARG A 349 1.88 -18.49 -24.37
CA ARG A 349 0.80 -17.49 -24.44
C ARG A 349 1.17 -16.32 -25.34
N GLN A 350 2.41 -15.85 -25.25
CA GLN A 350 2.92 -14.77 -26.07
C GLN A 350 2.91 -15.14 -27.55
N ALA A 351 3.45 -16.31 -27.91
CA ALA A 351 3.43 -16.80 -29.30
C ALA A 351 2.00 -16.95 -29.85
N ALA A 352 1.07 -17.46 -29.04
CA ALA A 352 -0.34 -17.55 -29.44
C ALA A 352 -0.97 -16.16 -29.65
N ALA A 353 -0.69 -15.21 -28.76
CA ALA A 353 -1.18 -13.84 -28.89
C ALA A 353 -0.60 -13.16 -30.13
N GLU A 354 0.69 -13.33 -30.42
CA GLU A 354 1.34 -12.80 -31.62
C GLU A 354 0.75 -13.38 -32.90
N CYS A 355 0.47 -14.69 -32.94
CA CYS A 355 -0.21 -15.34 -34.06
C CYS A 355 -1.60 -14.73 -34.31
N ILE A 356 -2.40 -14.59 -33.25
CA ILE A 356 -3.75 -14.01 -33.34
C ILE A 356 -3.67 -12.54 -33.78
N GLN A 357 -2.78 -11.76 -33.18
CA GLN A 357 -2.58 -10.35 -33.51
C GLN A 357 -2.11 -10.17 -34.95
N ALA A 358 -1.17 -10.99 -35.43
CA ALA A 358 -0.68 -10.94 -36.80
C ALA A 358 -1.78 -11.30 -37.80
N ALA A 359 -2.55 -12.35 -37.54
CA ALA A 359 -3.69 -12.73 -38.38
C ALA A 359 -4.76 -11.63 -38.44
N TRP A 360 -5.12 -11.05 -37.30
CA TRP A 360 -6.08 -9.96 -37.22
C TRP A 360 -5.61 -8.69 -37.93
N ARG A 361 -4.35 -8.28 -37.72
CA ARG A 361 -3.75 -7.13 -38.41
C ARG A 361 -3.73 -7.34 -39.93
N ARG A 362 -3.41 -8.55 -40.39
CA ARG A 362 -3.46 -8.92 -41.81
C ARG A 362 -4.88 -8.85 -42.38
N TYR A 363 -5.87 -9.36 -41.64
CA TYR A 363 -7.29 -9.27 -42.02
C TYR A 363 -7.74 -7.81 -42.15
N ARG A 364 -7.44 -6.96 -41.14
CA ARG A 364 -7.78 -5.54 -41.17
C ARG A 364 -7.10 -4.79 -42.32
N ALA A 365 -5.82 -5.04 -42.57
CA ALA A 365 -5.11 -4.41 -43.69
C ALA A 365 -5.72 -4.77 -45.05
N ARG A 366 -6.23 -6.00 -45.20
CA ARG A 366 -6.96 -6.44 -46.40
C ARG A 366 -8.34 -5.81 -46.50
N ALA A 367 -9.07 -5.70 -45.39
CA ALA A 367 -10.39 -5.06 -45.37
C ALA A 367 -10.32 -3.55 -45.72
N VAL A 368 -9.26 -2.86 -45.28
CA VAL A 368 -9.04 -1.43 -45.59
C VAL A 368 -8.60 -1.21 -47.04
N ARG A 369 -7.93 -2.18 -47.67
CA ARG A 369 -7.49 -2.06 -49.07
C ARG A 369 -8.59 -2.36 -50.11
N GLY A 370 -9.81 -2.72 -49.68
CA GLY A 370 -10.90 -3.14 -50.56
C GLY A 370 -10.56 -4.41 -51.36
N PRO A 371 -11.53 -5.05 -52.04
CA PRO A 371 -11.19 -6.01 -53.09
C PRO A 371 -10.37 -5.26 -54.15
N PRO A 372 -9.39 -5.91 -54.81
CA PRO A 372 -8.72 -5.28 -55.94
C PRO A 372 -9.80 -4.94 -56.97
N SER A 373 -10.00 -3.66 -57.25
CA SER A 373 -10.74 -3.24 -58.43
C SER A 373 -10.03 -3.89 -59.62
N GLY A 374 -10.76 -4.72 -60.38
CA GLY A 374 -10.26 -5.51 -61.51
C GLY A 374 -9.83 -4.69 -62.72
N ALA A 375 -9.21 -3.52 -62.54
CA ALA A 375 -8.76 -2.65 -63.62
C ALA A 375 -7.36 -2.13 -63.28
N GLY A 376 -6.33 -2.74 -63.86
CA GLY A 376 -4.99 -2.13 -63.87
C GLY A 376 -3.76 -3.03 -63.68
N ALA A 377 -3.85 -4.35 -63.90
CA ALA A 377 -2.65 -5.19 -63.94
C ALA A 377 -2.71 -6.23 -65.07
N ARG A 378 -2.87 -5.74 -66.31
CA ARG A 378 -2.40 -6.46 -67.50
C ARG A 378 -1.03 -5.90 -67.86
N ARG A 379 -0.11 -6.83 -68.15
CA ARG A 379 1.26 -6.68 -68.67
C ARG A 379 2.33 -6.40 -67.63
N LEU A 380 2.99 -7.48 -67.21
CA LEU A 380 4.41 -7.70 -67.50
C LEU A 380 4.75 -9.19 -67.34
N GLY A 381 5.16 -9.80 -68.46
CA GLY A 381 6.14 -10.90 -68.48
C GLY A 381 5.68 -12.30 -68.09
N ALA A 382 5.27 -13.08 -69.08
CA ALA A 382 5.32 -14.53 -69.03
C ALA A 382 6.77 -15.03 -69.06
N ARG A 383 7.13 -15.98 -68.17
CA ARG A 383 7.83 -17.25 -68.48
C ARG A 383 8.26 -17.99 -67.21
N ALA A 384 7.72 -19.19 -67.01
CA ALA A 384 8.44 -20.46 -66.80
C ALA A 384 7.65 -21.44 -65.89
N ALA A 385 7.15 -22.49 -66.55
CA ALA A 385 6.99 -23.91 -66.16
C ALA A 385 6.55 -24.34 -64.74
N ALA A 386 5.60 -25.29 -64.75
CA ALA A 386 4.96 -26.02 -63.63
C ALA A 386 5.79 -27.27 -63.18
N PRO A 387 5.26 -28.27 -62.42
CA PRO A 387 4.12 -28.29 -61.47
C PRO A 387 4.44 -28.97 -60.11
N GLY A 388 3.49 -28.89 -59.16
CA GLY A 388 3.20 -30.01 -58.24
C GLY A 388 3.28 -29.71 -56.74
N ALA A 389 2.13 -29.45 -56.09
CA ALA A 389 1.83 -29.96 -54.75
C ALA A 389 0.37 -29.69 -54.37
N HIS A 390 -0.33 -30.78 -54.05
CA HIS A 390 -1.75 -30.84 -53.69
C HIS A 390 -2.17 -29.88 -52.57
N ARG A 391 -3.24 -29.12 -52.84
CA ARG A 391 -4.12 -28.54 -51.80
C ARG A 391 -5.31 -29.45 -51.58
N ARG A 392 -5.47 -29.96 -50.35
CA ARG A 392 -6.79 -30.41 -49.85
C ARG A 392 -7.45 -29.26 -49.12
N HIS A 393 -8.66 -28.95 -49.57
CA HIS A 393 -9.59 -27.98 -49.00
C HIS A 393 -10.15 -28.46 -47.65
N ALA A 394 -10.36 -27.52 -46.73
CA ALA A 394 -11.38 -27.64 -45.68
C ALA A 394 -12.06 -26.28 -45.54
N SER A 395 -13.38 -26.27 -45.75
CA SER A 395 -14.26 -25.11 -45.72
C SER A 395 -14.48 -24.54 -44.30
N PRO A 396 -14.91 -23.27 -44.17
CA PRO A 396 -15.02 -22.58 -42.90
C PRO A 396 -16.42 -22.74 -42.29
N GLY A 397 -16.50 -23.33 -41.09
CA GLY A 397 -17.68 -23.33 -40.25
C GLY A 397 -17.65 -22.16 -39.26
N ALA A 398 -18.71 -21.36 -39.29
CA ALA A 398 -18.93 -20.12 -38.56
C ALA A 398 -18.60 -20.18 -37.05
N ARG A 399 -17.96 -19.11 -36.55
CA ARG A 399 -17.97 -18.74 -35.13
C ARG A 399 -18.25 -17.26 -35.00
N GLY A 400 -19.22 -16.96 -34.12
CA GLY A 400 -19.74 -15.64 -33.82
C GLY A 400 -18.65 -14.61 -33.53
N GLN A 401 -18.87 -13.43 -34.09
CA GLN A 401 -18.13 -12.21 -33.82
C GLN A 401 -18.39 -11.75 -32.38
N GLU A 402 -17.45 -12.00 -31.47
CA GLU A 402 -17.25 -11.09 -30.35
C GLU A 402 -16.44 -9.90 -30.88
N ARG A 403 -17.08 -8.71 -30.91
CA ARG A 403 -16.40 -7.47 -31.21
C ARG A 403 -15.32 -7.22 -30.15
N PRO A 404 -14.10 -6.79 -30.53
CA PRO A 404 -13.13 -6.35 -29.54
C PRO A 404 -13.71 -5.16 -28.75
N PRO A 405 -13.38 -5.03 -27.45
CA PRO A 405 -13.87 -3.94 -26.63
C PRO A 405 -13.53 -2.59 -27.28
N PRO A 406 -14.42 -1.58 -27.18
CA PRO A 406 -14.14 -0.26 -27.72
C PRO A 406 -12.85 0.28 -27.11
N LEU A 407 -12.03 0.94 -27.95
CA LEU A 407 -10.87 1.67 -27.47
C LEU A 407 -11.34 2.68 -26.41
N PRO A 408 -10.65 2.79 -25.26
CA PRO A 408 -11.01 3.77 -24.25
C PRO A 408 -11.03 5.16 -24.88
N PRO A 409 -12.02 6.00 -24.58
CA PRO A 409 -12.08 7.36 -25.10
C PRO A 409 -10.77 8.09 -24.77
N SER A 410 -10.33 8.96 -25.69
CA SER A 410 -9.16 9.82 -25.49
C SER A 410 -9.24 10.48 -24.11
N ARG A 411 -8.19 10.36 -23.29
CA ARG A 411 -8.18 10.86 -21.92
C ARG A 411 -8.61 12.34 -21.90
N ALA A 412 -9.65 12.66 -21.13
CA ALA A 412 -10.20 14.02 -21.00
C ALA A 412 -9.30 14.97 -20.16
N TYR A 413 -8.03 14.62 -20.00
CA TYR A 413 -7.05 15.34 -19.18
C TYR A 413 -5.64 15.16 -19.74
N THR A 414 -4.75 16.06 -19.34
CA THR A 414 -3.30 15.92 -19.54
C THR A 414 -2.60 15.79 -18.21
N VAL A 415 -1.42 15.17 -18.20
CA VAL A 415 -0.61 15.01 -17.00
C VAL A 415 0.59 15.95 -17.10
N ALA A 416 0.77 16.83 -16.11
CA ALA A 416 1.94 17.69 -15.98
C ALA A 416 2.37 17.69 -14.51
N GLY A 417 3.65 17.44 -14.23
CA GLY A 417 4.18 17.40 -12.86
C GLY A 417 3.49 16.38 -11.93
N GLY A 418 2.99 15.26 -12.47
CA GLY A 418 2.26 14.24 -11.71
C GLY A 418 0.78 14.54 -11.45
N VAL A 419 0.27 15.71 -11.84
CA VAL A 419 -1.13 16.12 -11.62
C VAL A 419 -1.96 15.98 -12.89
N LYS A 420 -3.20 15.48 -12.78
CA LYS A 420 -4.18 15.42 -13.87
C LYS A 420 -4.85 16.78 -14.03
N LEU A 421 -4.69 17.42 -15.18
CA LEU A 421 -5.32 18.69 -15.52
C LEU A 421 -6.42 18.45 -16.55
N GLY A 422 -7.66 18.84 -16.27
CA GLY A 422 -8.79 18.80 -17.23
C GLY A 422 -8.70 19.91 -18.29
N TYR A 423 -9.55 19.86 -19.33
CA TYR A 423 -9.71 20.94 -20.33
C TYR A 423 -10.89 21.86 -19.96
N PRO A 424 -10.90 23.15 -20.36
CA PRO A 424 -9.90 23.84 -21.17
C PRO A 424 -8.64 24.27 -20.38
N GLN A 425 -7.51 24.37 -21.07
CA GLN A 425 -6.21 24.72 -20.49
C GLN A 425 -5.53 25.84 -21.27
N SER A 426 -4.95 26.81 -20.56
CA SER A 426 -4.05 27.78 -21.17
C SER A 426 -2.65 27.19 -21.32
N ARG A 427 -2.08 27.19 -22.52
CA ARG A 427 -0.73 26.67 -22.82
C ARG A 427 0.08 27.68 -23.60
N ARG A 428 1.39 27.75 -23.33
CA ARG A 428 2.32 28.51 -24.18
C ARG A 428 2.81 27.68 -25.34
N VAL A 429 2.94 28.31 -26.49
CA VAL A 429 3.55 27.75 -27.69
C VAL A 429 5.07 27.81 -27.52
N GLY A 430 5.73 26.65 -27.53
CA GLY A 430 7.19 26.52 -27.35
C GLY A 430 7.99 26.61 -28.65
N ALA A 431 7.36 26.32 -29.79
CA ALA A 431 7.98 26.41 -31.11
C ALA A 431 6.97 26.96 -32.14
N GLU A 432 7.43 27.71 -33.13
CA GLU A 432 6.57 28.22 -34.18
C GLU A 432 5.92 27.07 -34.97
N TRP A 433 4.62 27.18 -35.24
CA TRP A 433 3.86 26.13 -35.90
C TRP A 433 2.80 26.71 -36.84
N VAL A 434 2.72 26.14 -38.04
CA VAL A 434 1.77 26.56 -39.08
C VAL A 434 1.06 25.33 -39.65
N ALA A 435 -0.26 25.28 -39.54
CA ALA A 435 -1.08 24.33 -40.30
C ALA A 435 -2.52 24.83 -40.43
N GLY A 436 -3.19 24.47 -41.54
CA GLY A 436 -4.62 24.78 -41.75
C GLY A 436 -4.94 26.28 -41.79
N GLY A 437 -3.99 27.12 -42.23
CA GLY A 437 -4.14 28.58 -42.30
C GLY A 437 -3.96 29.31 -40.96
N VAL A 438 -3.59 28.60 -39.88
CA VAL A 438 -3.30 29.18 -38.57
C VAL A 438 -1.79 29.15 -38.33
N ARG A 439 -1.21 30.29 -37.95
CA ARG A 439 0.18 30.43 -37.50
C ARG A 439 0.20 30.71 -36.00
N LEU A 440 0.92 29.89 -35.25
CA LEU A 440 1.21 30.04 -33.82
C LEU A 440 2.67 30.42 -33.65
N ARG A 441 2.97 31.56 -33.04
CA ARG A 441 4.35 32.00 -32.80
C ARG A 441 4.83 31.48 -31.44
N ALA A 442 6.13 31.24 -31.34
CA ALA A 442 6.74 30.89 -30.05
C ALA A 442 6.46 32.01 -29.02
N GLY A 443 6.00 31.63 -27.84
CA GLY A 443 5.58 32.55 -26.78
C GLY A 443 4.07 32.81 -26.70
N ASP A 444 3.30 32.54 -27.76
CA ASP A 444 1.86 32.75 -27.79
C ASP A 444 1.14 31.89 -26.73
N VAL A 445 0.06 32.44 -26.16
CA VAL A 445 -0.80 31.73 -25.21
C VAL A 445 -2.05 31.25 -25.94
N VAL A 446 -2.27 29.94 -25.94
CA VAL A 446 -3.36 29.28 -26.65
C VAL A 446 -4.23 28.45 -25.72
N VAL A 447 -5.51 28.32 -26.03
CA VAL A 447 -6.46 27.55 -25.22
C VAL A 447 -6.59 26.14 -25.81
N ALA A 448 -6.02 25.15 -25.12
CA ALA A 448 -6.26 23.74 -25.40
C ALA A 448 -7.66 23.35 -24.89
N VAL A 449 -8.51 22.84 -25.78
CA VAL A 449 -9.92 22.52 -25.51
C VAL A 449 -10.20 21.02 -25.42
N GLY A 450 -9.25 20.17 -25.81
CA GLY A 450 -9.43 18.72 -25.72
C GLY A 450 -8.26 17.92 -26.28
N ALA A 451 -8.33 16.59 -26.11
CA ALA A 451 -7.44 15.67 -26.79
C ALA A 451 -7.84 15.52 -28.27
N ALA A 452 -6.87 15.47 -29.17
CA ALA A 452 -7.11 15.24 -30.60
C ALA A 452 -6.60 13.83 -31.01
N ARG A 453 -6.19 13.66 -32.27
CA ARG A 453 -5.52 12.43 -32.74
C ARG A 453 -4.26 12.16 -31.91
N ARG A 454 -3.85 10.88 -31.83
CA ARG A 454 -2.69 10.42 -31.04
C ARG A 454 -1.47 11.35 -31.25
N GLY A 455 -0.96 11.92 -30.16
CA GLY A 455 0.19 12.82 -30.16
C GLY A 455 -0.12 14.31 -30.35
N CYS A 456 -1.40 14.69 -30.46
CA CYS A 456 -1.84 16.07 -30.67
C CYS A 456 -2.92 16.52 -29.66
N VAL A 457 -3.01 17.84 -29.47
CA VAL A 457 -3.99 18.53 -28.63
C VAL A 457 -4.86 19.41 -29.54
N ALA A 458 -6.15 19.46 -29.27
CA ALA A 458 -7.07 20.39 -29.92
C ALA A 458 -6.92 21.77 -29.28
N VAL A 459 -6.52 22.77 -30.06
CA VAL A 459 -6.24 24.13 -29.62
C VAL A 459 -7.16 25.10 -30.35
N ARG A 460 -7.81 26.00 -29.61
CA ARG A 460 -8.64 27.07 -30.18
C ARG A 460 -7.75 28.28 -30.51
N ALA A 461 -7.62 28.60 -31.78
CA ALA A 461 -6.84 29.73 -32.30
C ALA A 461 -7.53 30.34 -33.53
N ALA A 462 -7.56 31.67 -33.63
CA ALA A 462 -8.20 32.40 -34.73
C ALA A 462 -9.64 31.94 -35.03
N GLY A 463 -10.44 31.70 -33.99
CA GLY A 463 -11.84 31.26 -34.11
C GLY A 463 -12.05 29.80 -34.57
N ARG A 464 -10.97 29.03 -34.78
CA ARG A 464 -11.02 27.63 -35.22
C ARG A 464 -10.33 26.70 -34.22
N THR A 465 -10.70 25.42 -34.24
CA THR A 465 -10.02 24.38 -33.46
C THR A 465 -9.03 23.64 -34.34
N VAL A 466 -7.74 23.77 -34.04
CA VAL A 466 -6.63 23.17 -34.79
C VAL A 466 -5.92 22.09 -33.98
N CYS A 467 -5.36 21.11 -34.68
CA CYS A 467 -4.72 19.93 -34.09
C CYS A 467 -3.21 20.16 -33.99
N VAL A 468 -2.72 20.49 -32.79
CA VAL A 468 -1.32 20.90 -32.55
C VAL A 468 -0.55 19.76 -31.87
N PRO A 469 0.63 19.36 -32.37
CA PRO A 469 1.46 18.33 -31.73
C PRO A 469 1.89 18.70 -30.30
N HIS A 470 2.00 17.72 -29.41
CA HIS A 470 2.39 17.98 -28.01
C HIS A 470 3.73 18.69 -27.84
N HIS A 471 4.72 18.40 -28.70
CA HIS A 471 6.07 19.00 -28.59
C HIS A 471 6.10 20.49 -28.96
N VAL A 472 5.07 21.00 -29.66
CA VAL A 472 4.93 22.42 -30.00
C VAL A 472 4.43 23.23 -28.81
N LEU A 473 3.80 22.60 -27.82
CA LEU A 473 3.22 23.25 -26.65
C LEU A 473 4.06 22.97 -25.41
N ALA A 474 4.31 24.00 -24.62
CA ALA A 474 4.91 23.83 -23.31
C ALA A 474 3.99 22.99 -22.38
N PRO A 475 4.55 22.32 -21.36
CA PRO A 475 3.76 21.66 -20.33
C PRO A 475 2.74 22.63 -19.70
N ALA A 476 1.52 22.15 -19.45
CA ALA A 476 0.52 22.95 -18.76
C ALA A 476 1.00 23.22 -17.32
N ARG A 477 1.04 24.50 -16.93
CA ARG A 477 1.30 24.90 -15.54
C ARG A 477 -0.03 25.02 -14.82
N ALA A 478 -0.12 24.50 -13.59
CA ALA A 478 -1.25 24.78 -12.72
C ALA A 478 -1.34 26.29 -12.49
N ARG A 479 -2.54 26.87 -12.54
CA ARG A 479 -2.74 28.30 -12.30
C ARG A 479 -2.22 28.60 -10.88
N PRO A 480 -1.30 29.55 -10.68
CA PRO A 480 -0.96 29.98 -9.32
C PRO A 480 -2.25 30.50 -8.67
N ALA A 481 -2.50 30.09 -7.43
CA ALA A 481 -3.54 30.69 -6.62
C ALA A 481 -3.31 32.21 -6.61
N ALA A 482 -4.37 32.99 -6.79
CA ALA A 482 -4.27 34.45 -6.71
C ALA A 482 -3.57 34.82 -5.41
N ALA A 483 -2.48 35.58 -5.49
CA ALA A 483 -1.75 36.05 -4.33
C ALA A 483 -2.73 36.83 -3.44
N ARG A 484 -3.01 36.27 -2.26
CA ARG A 484 -3.71 36.98 -1.19
C ARG A 484 -2.86 38.22 -0.85
N ALA A 485 -3.48 39.40 -0.82
CA ALA A 485 -2.82 40.60 -0.35
C ALA A 485 -2.21 40.34 1.05
N PRO A 486 -0.98 40.82 1.31
CA PRO A 486 -0.34 40.58 2.59
C PRO A 486 -1.16 41.24 3.70
N ALA A 487 -1.50 40.47 4.74
CA ALA A 487 -2.09 41.00 5.96
C ALA A 487 -1.13 42.02 6.60
N PRO A 488 -1.64 43.10 7.21
CA PRO A 488 -0.79 44.06 7.90
C PRO A 488 -0.08 43.35 9.07
N ARG A 489 1.25 43.52 9.13
CA ARG A 489 2.10 42.97 10.20
C ARG A 489 1.69 43.60 11.54
N ALA A 490 1.46 42.76 12.55
CA ALA A 490 1.36 43.18 13.94
C ALA A 490 2.69 43.83 14.39
N PRO A 491 2.66 44.90 15.20
CA PRO A 491 3.88 45.52 15.71
C PRO A 491 4.52 44.63 16.78
N ALA A 492 5.85 44.55 16.76
CA ALA A 492 6.64 43.86 17.77
C ALA A 492 6.56 44.60 19.13
N PRO A 493 6.65 43.89 20.27
CA PRO A 493 6.57 44.52 21.58
C PRO A 493 7.87 45.28 21.87
N GLY A 494 7.76 46.57 22.22
CA GLY A 494 8.87 47.31 22.84
C GLY A 494 9.38 48.57 22.14
N ALA A 495 8.53 49.42 21.55
CA ALA A 495 8.93 50.77 21.13
C ALA A 495 7.98 51.84 21.69
N PRO A 496 8.51 53.00 22.17
CA PRO A 496 7.72 54.05 22.81
C PRO A 496 6.83 54.79 21.80
N PRO A 497 5.68 55.35 22.24
CA PRO A 497 4.72 55.95 21.32
C PRO A 497 5.25 57.26 20.71
N ALA A 498 5.26 57.31 19.38
CA ALA A 498 5.55 58.51 18.61
C ALA A 498 4.32 59.45 18.58
N ARG A 499 4.59 60.74 18.84
CA ARG A 499 3.62 61.86 18.83
C ARG A 499 2.86 61.96 17.50
N ALA A 500 1.54 62.09 17.59
CA ALA A 500 0.68 62.48 16.47
C ALA A 500 0.79 64.00 16.19
N PRO A 501 0.66 64.44 14.92
CA PRO A 501 0.79 65.84 14.54
C PRO A 501 -0.49 66.64 14.81
N ALA A 502 -0.30 67.92 15.10
CA ALA A 502 -1.33 68.91 15.36
C ALA A 502 -1.93 69.53 14.07
N ALA A 503 -3.09 70.16 14.26
CA ALA A 503 -3.93 70.96 13.34
C ALA A 503 -5.01 70.14 12.61
N ALA A 504 -6.28 70.54 12.58
CA ALA A 504 -6.82 71.90 12.59
C ALA A 504 -8.12 72.05 13.41
N ARG A 505 -8.29 73.27 13.91
CA ARG A 505 -9.42 73.78 14.68
C ARG A 505 -10.67 73.98 13.81
N SER A 506 -11.84 73.68 14.37
CA SER A 506 -13.07 74.42 14.07
C SER A 506 -13.91 74.56 15.35
N ARG A 507 -14.19 75.82 15.69
CA ARG A 507 -14.90 76.34 16.86
C ARG A 507 -16.40 76.06 16.76
N LEU A 508 -17.07 75.80 17.89
CA LEU A 508 -18.41 76.27 18.27
C LEU A 508 -18.65 75.83 19.74
N THR A 509 -18.30 76.64 20.74
CA THR A 509 -19.14 77.59 21.52
C THR A 509 -20.26 76.98 22.38
N VAL A 510 -20.07 77.14 23.71
CA VAL A 510 -21.04 77.63 24.74
C VAL A 510 -22.20 76.66 25.11
N ALA A 511 -22.59 76.36 26.35
CA ALA A 511 -22.50 76.97 27.69
C ALA A 511 -22.75 75.92 28.81
N GLY A 512 -22.39 76.27 30.05
CA GLY A 512 -23.28 76.05 31.22
C GLY A 512 -22.92 74.96 32.22
N SER A 513 -22.18 75.34 33.27
CA SER A 513 -22.12 74.68 34.60
C SER A 513 -23.41 74.99 35.42
N PRO A 514 -23.54 74.66 36.74
CA PRO A 514 -23.25 73.46 37.54
C PRO A 514 -24.45 73.10 38.50
N SER A 515 -24.18 72.38 39.60
CA SER A 515 -24.98 72.09 40.84
C SER A 515 -25.72 70.74 40.84
N VAL A 516 -25.53 69.78 41.77
CA VAL A 516 -25.44 69.72 43.27
C VAL A 516 -26.82 69.53 43.94
N ASN A 517 -26.84 68.61 44.92
CA ASN A 517 -27.88 68.13 45.86
C ASN A 517 -28.70 66.91 45.40
N SER A 518 -28.57 65.74 46.03
CA SER A 518 -28.89 65.32 47.42
C SER A 518 -30.39 65.08 47.61
N ASP A 519 -30.81 63.82 47.59
CA ASP A 519 -31.45 63.08 48.71
C ASP A 519 -31.46 61.58 48.40
#